data_AF-A0A4S2CTL6-F1
#
_entry.id   AF-A0A4S2CTL6-F1
#
_cell.length_a   1.000
_cell.length_b   1.000
_cell.length_c   1.000
_cell.angle_alpha   90.00
_cell.angle_beta   90.00
_cell.angle_gamma   90.00
#
_symmetry.space_group_name_H-M   'P 1'
#
loop_
_entity.id
_entity.type
_entity.pdbx_description
1 polymer ?
#
loop_
_entity_poly.entity_id
_entity_poly.type
_entity_poly.pdbx_seq_one_letter_code
_entity_poly.pdbx_strand_id
1 'polypeptide(L)'
;MKQVKFFLVALMAVVMGMSVTSCMNGEENNTVQGSLFVKVSPYDFPPSFVDAAGGKWIPTNATVDASKSMALISFQYDRTTVEPNATSINVTLVKDPYYFDKSHVTPTEPEVGNAPMYTLEPESYYGTIRGGFWNKDILILPLAYWYKKYNNTTEKEKYEAEMNAHSFRMYCDVATDFKDGVLTLTLVHDVNGGEEDVKRTDKNMDYKAFDISSVLSGIDGKTVNSVKVKVMENQSSDSYTDASEKLYNIEYKFAK
;
A
#
# COMPACT_ATOMS: atom_id res chain seq x y z
N MET A 1 27.25 -34.30 -4.72
CA MET A 1 26.29 -33.36 -4.11
C MET A 1 26.93 -31.98 -4.07
N LYS A 2 26.64 -31.12 -5.06
CA LYS A 2 27.06 -29.71 -5.05
C LYS A 2 26.01 -28.95 -4.25
N GLN A 3 26.43 -28.33 -3.15
CA GLN A 3 25.56 -27.43 -2.38
C GLN A 3 25.08 -26.29 -3.28
N VAL A 4 23.79 -26.28 -3.58
CA VAL A 4 23.12 -25.14 -4.18
C VAL A 4 22.95 -24.12 -3.07
N LYS A 5 23.77 -23.07 -3.10
CA LYS A 5 23.65 -21.94 -2.19
C LYS A 5 22.36 -21.20 -2.56
N PHE A 6 21.34 -21.33 -1.72
CA PHE A 6 20.10 -20.56 -1.78
C PHE A 6 20.43 -19.06 -1.64
N PHE A 7 20.55 -18.35 -2.76
CA PHE A 7 20.53 -16.90 -2.81
C PHE A 7 19.10 -16.41 -3.12
N LEU A 8 18.13 -16.81 -2.29
CA LEU A 8 16.83 -16.12 -2.16
C LEU A 8 16.94 -15.07 -1.05
N VAL A 9 17.96 -14.21 -1.16
CA VAL A 9 18.20 -13.12 -0.22
C VAL A 9 17.38 -11.91 -0.67
N ALA A 10 16.59 -11.40 0.26
CA ALA A 10 15.85 -10.13 0.24
C ALA A 10 14.47 -10.10 -0.43
N LEU A 11 13.60 -11.04 -0.04
CA LEU A 11 12.15 -10.86 -0.12
C LEU A 11 11.62 -10.13 1.14
N MET A 12 12.15 -8.94 1.45
CA MET A 12 11.80 -8.19 2.67
C MET A 12 11.55 -6.70 2.39
N ALA A 13 10.48 -6.44 1.66
CA ALA A 13 9.73 -5.19 1.78
C ALA A 13 8.29 -5.50 1.32
N VAL A 14 7.39 -5.68 2.29
CA VAL A 14 5.94 -5.88 2.10
C VAL A 14 5.50 -7.17 1.39
N VAL A 15 5.97 -8.33 1.88
CA VAL A 15 5.41 -9.64 1.50
C VAL A 15 4.36 -10.03 2.53
N MET A 16 3.09 -9.98 2.14
CA MET A 16 2.05 -10.64 2.93
C MET A 16 2.01 -12.12 2.54
N GLY A 17 2.70 -12.94 3.33
CA GLY A 17 2.54 -14.40 3.42
C GLY A 17 2.61 -15.17 2.09
N MET A 18 3.82 -15.61 1.70
CA MET A 18 3.91 -16.74 0.77
C MET A 18 3.64 -18.02 1.57
N SER A 19 2.55 -18.72 1.26
CA SER A 19 2.27 -20.02 1.85
C SER A 19 2.62 -21.12 0.85
N VAL A 20 3.34 -22.13 1.35
CA VAL A 20 3.49 -23.42 0.67
C VAL A 20 2.47 -24.35 1.31
N THR A 21 1.40 -24.66 0.60
CA THR A 21 0.36 -25.56 1.14
C THR A 21 0.84 -27.00 1.03
N SER A 22 1.74 -27.45 1.91
CA SER A 22 2.16 -28.86 1.93
C SER A 22 0.95 -29.74 2.32
N CYS A 23 0.46 -30.56 1.39
CA CYS A 23 -0.63 -31.51 1.66
C CYS A 23 -0.16 -32.56 2.68
N MET A 24 -0.97 -32.81 3.72
CA MET A 24 -0.75 -33.81 4.78
C MET A 24 -0.76 -35.29 4.30
N ASN A 25 -0.72 -35.55 2.98
CA ASN A 25 -0.80 -36.88 2.37
C ASN A 25 0.47 -37.33 1.61
N GLY A 26 1.60 -36.65 1.75
CA GLY A 26 2.87 -37.12 1.21
C GLY A 26 3.09 -36.90 -0.29
N GLU A 27 2.18 -36.18 -0.97
CA GLU A 27 2.43 -35.64 -2.32
C GLU A 27 3.05 -34.24 -2.21
N GLU A 28 4.14 -34.01 -2.95
CA GLU A 28 4.78 -32.69 -3.00
C GLU A 28 3.83 -31.67 -3.64
N ASN A 29 3.27 -30.76 -2.83
CA ASN A 29 2.53 -29.63 -3.38
C ASN A 29 3.51 -28.54 -3.83
N ASN A 30 3.71 -28.48 -5.14
CA ASN A 30 4.59 -27.51 -5.77
C ASN A 30 3.96 -26.13 -5.95
N THR A 31 2.66 -25.99 -5.66
CA THR A 31 1.95 -24.71 -5.73
C THR A 31 2.45 -23.75 -4.66
N VAL A 32 2.77 -22.55 -5.07
CA VAL A 32 3.04 -21.40 -4.22
C VAL A 32 1.88 -20.44 -4.37
N GLN A 33 1.32 -19.96 -3.26
CA GLN A 33 0.33 -18.90 -3.25
C GLN A 33 0.85 -17.73 -2.42
N GLY A 34 0.49 -16.51 -2.83
CA GLY A 34 0.92 -15.32 -2.13
C GLY A 34 0.18 -14.07 -2.54
N SER A 35 0.46 -12.97 -1.84
CA SER A 35 0.01 -11.64 -2.22
C SER A 35 1.15 -10.64 -2.12
N LEU A 36 1.22 -9.71 -3.07
CA LEU A 36 2.30 -8.73 -3.17
C LEU A 36 1.76 -7.37 -3.61
N PHE A 37 2.31 -6.31 -3.00
CA PHE A 37 2.21 -4.98 -3.58
C PHE A 37 3.20 -4.84 -4.72
N VAL A 38 2.69 -4.39 -5.85
CA VAL A 38 3.42 -4.34 -7.11
C VAL A 38 3.20 -3.02 -7.81
N LYS A 39 4.20 -2.60 -8.57
CA LYS A 39 4.05 -1.58 -9.60
C LYS A 39 3.44 -2.22 -10.84
N VAL A 40 2.51 -1.52 -11.48
CA VAL A 40 1.93 -1.92 -12.75
C VAL A 40 2.91 -1.54 -13.87
N SER A 41 3.33 -2.52 -14.70
CA SER A 41 4.21 -2.30 -15.86
C SER A 41 3.52 -2.77 -17.15
N PRO A 42 2.55 -1.99 -17.66
CA PRO A 42 1.72 -2.41 -18.79
C PRO A 42 2.49 -2.44 -20.12
N TYR A 43 3.63 -1.75 -20.20
CA TYR A 43 4.46 -1.63 -21.40
C TYR A 43 5.64 -2.61 -21.42
N ASP A 44 5.75 -3.47 -20.41
CA ASP A 44 6.63 -4.63 -20.51
C ASP A 44 6.15 -5.55 -21.65
N PHE A 45 7.06 -6.36 -22.19
CA PHE A 45 6.74 -7.35 -23.20
C PHE A 45 7.13 -8.76 -22.69
N PRO A 46 6.19 -9.56 -22.16
CA PRO A 46 4.75 -9.27 -21.98
C PRO A 46 4.44 -8.30 -20.82
N PRO A 47 3.25 -7.66 -20.78
CA PRO A 47 2.83 -6.80 -19.67
C PRO A 47 2.96 -7.52 -18.33
N SER A 48 3.44 -6.82 -17.31
CA SER A 48 3.79 -7.44 -16.03
C SER A 48 3.42 -6.57 -14.83
N PHE A 49 3.44 -7.19 -13.67
CA PHE A 49 3.55 -6.51 -12.38
C PHE A 49 4.99 -6.62 -11.88
N VAL A 50 5.52 -5.56 -11.26
CA VAL A 50 6.91 -5.53 -10.78
C VAL A 50 6.91 -5.41 -9.26
N ASP A 51 7.60 -6.32 -8.58
CA ASP A 51 7.75 -6.27 -7.12
C ASP A 51 8.85 -5.29 -6.67
N ALA A 52 8.98 -5.11 -5.36
CA ALA A 52 9.97 -4.24 -4.74
C ALA A 52 11.43 -4.61 -5.07
N ALA A 53 11.71 -5.87 -5.40
CA ALA A 53 13.04 -6.37 -5.76
C ALA A 53 13.30 -6.26 -7.28
N GLY A 54 12.33 -5.81 -8.08
CA GLY A 54 12.41 -5.72 -9.53
C GLY A 54 12.02 -7.01 -10.27
N GLY A 55 11.53 -8.02 -9.56
CA GLY A 55 11.00 -9.26 -10.15
C GLY A 55 9.70 -9.00 -10.89
N LYS A 56 9.54 -9.63 -12.06
CA LYS A 56 8.36 -9.50 -12.91
C LYS A 56 7.39 -10.65 -12.69
N TRP A 57 6.12 -10.31 -12.52
CA TRP A 57 5.02 -11.23 -12.29
C TRP A 57 4.05 -11.10 -13.47
N ILE A 58 4.09 -12.08 -14.37
CA ILE A 58 3.38 -12.04 -15.65
C ILE A 58 2.07 -12.81 -15.49
N PRO A 59 0.90 -12.13 -15.46
CA PRO A 59 -0.38 -12.81 -15.35
C PRO A 59 -0.70 -13.59 -16.63
N THR A 60 -1.09 -14.85 -16.49
CA THR A 60 -1.45 -15.73 -17.62
C THR A 60 -2.95 -15.75 -17.91
N ASN A 61 -3.78 -15.30 -16.96
CA ASN A 61 -5.24 -15.34 -17.01
C ASN A 61 -5.91 -13.96 -16.97
N ALA A 62 -5.15 -12.87 -17.03
CA ALA A 62 -5.67 -11.52 -16.96
C ALA A 62 -4.76 -10.53 -17.68
N THR A 63 -5.34 -9.39 -18.08
CA THR A 63 -4.59 -8.26 -18.65
C THR A 63 -4.19 -7.29 -17.56
N VAL A 64 -3.00 -6.70 -17.69
CA VAL A 64 -2.53 -5.61 -16.82
C VAL A 64 -3.20 -4.29 -17.25
N ASP A 65 -3.88 -3.61 -16.33
CA ASP A 65 -4.56 -2.34 -16.61
C ASP A 65 -3.55 -1.20 -16.74
N ALA A 66 -3.41 -0.65 -17.95
CA ALA A 66 -2.45 0.41 -18.26
C ALA A 66 -2.77 1.77 -17.64
N SER A 67 -3.99 1.98 -17.14
CA SER A 67 -4.40 3.22 -16.47
C SER A 67 -3.96 3.29 -15.01
N LYS A 68 -3.47 2.18 -14.44
CA LYS A 68 -3.14 2.04 -13.03
C LYS A 68 -1.63 2.06 -12.80
N SER A 69 -1.22 2.46 -11.60
CA SER A 69 0.21 2.61 -11.26
C SER A 69 0.69 1.58 -10.23
N MET A 70 -0.18 1.22 -9.29
CA MET A 70 0.11 0.27 -8.21
C MET A 70 -1.05 -0.73 -8.08
N ALA A 71 -0.75 -1.94 -7.62
CA ALA A 71 -1.74 -2.94 -7.31
C ALA A 71 -1.32 -3.83 -6.12
N LEU A 72 -2.29 -4.42 -5.46
CA LEU A 72 -2.12 -5.61 -4.62
C LEU A 72 -2.66 -6.79 -5.41
N ILE A 73 -1.76 -7.69 -5.80
CA ILE A 73 -2.11 -8.92 -6.51
C ILE A 73 -2.14 -10.09 -5.55
N SER A 74 -3.05 -11.03 -5.77
CA SER A 74 -2.98 -12.37 -5.19
C SER A 74 -2.84 -13.38 -6.31
N PHE A 75 -1.88 -14.28 -6.17
CA PHE A 75 -1.46 -15.14 -7.25
C PHE A 75 -1.10 -16.54 -6.77
N GLN A 76 -0.99 -17.43 -7.74
CA GLN A 76 -0.39 -18.74 -7.58
C GLN A 76 0.50 -19.10 -8.76
N TYR A 77 1.50 -19.95 -8.51
CA TYR A 77 2.33 -20.56 -9.55
C TYR A 77 2.89 -21.91 -9.08
N ASP A 78 3.31 -22.74 -10.03
CA ASP A 78 4.01 -24.00 -9.74
C ASP A 78 5.52 -23.71 -9.65
N ARG A 79 6.13 -23.93 -8.49
CA ARG A 79 7.55 -23.66 -8.28
C ARG A 79 8.48 -24.49 -9.16
N THR A 80 8.04 -25.65 -9.66
CA THR A 80 8.84 -26.50 -10.55
C THR A 80 8.99 -25.91 -11.94
N THR A 81 8.14 -24.94 -12.31
CA THR A 81 8.20 -24.22 -13.58
C THR A 81 9.08 -22.98 -13.52
N VAL A 82 9.65 -22.67 -12.35
CA VAL A 82 10.47 -21.48 -12.13
C VAL A 82 11.95 -21.87 -12.08
N GLU A 83 12.70 -21.39 -13.07
CA GLU A 83 14.15 -21.60 -13.11
C GLU A 83 14.86 -20.93 -11.92
N PRO A 84 15.98 -21.50 -11.43
CA PRO A 84 16.80 -20.85 -10.42
C PRO A 84 17.24 -19.44 -10.86
N ASN A 85 16.98 -18.44 -10.01
CA ASN A 85 17.28 -17.02 -10.26
C ASN A 85 16.42 -16.36 -11.36
N ALA A 86 15.26 -16.92 -11.69
CA ALA A 86 14.32 -16.27 -12.60
C ALA A 86 13.98 -14.85 -12.10
N THR A 87 14.14 -13.86 -12.98
CA THR A 87 13.72 -12.48 -12.75
C THR A 87 12.28 -12.23 -13.18
N SER A 88 11.65 -13.22 -13.80
CA SER A 88 10.28 -13.18 -14.29
C SER A 88 9.60 -14.51 -13.99
N ILE A 89 8.37 -14.45 -13.48
CA ILE A 89 7.56 -15.62 -13.13
C ILE A 89 6.18 -15.47 -13.78
N ASN A 90 5.75 -16.51 -14.49
CA ASN A 90 4.38 -16.60 -14.97
C ASN A 90 3.48 -17.02 -13.81
N VAL A 91 2.38 -16.29 -13.61
CA VAL A 91 1.45 -16.54 -12.51
C VAL A 91 0.01 -16.59 -12.98
N THR A 92 -0.82 -17.29 -12.20
CA THR A 92 -2.27 -17.20 -12.30
C THR A 92 -2.77 -16.31 -11.19
N LEU A 93 -3.49 -15.24 -11.52
CA LEU A 93 -4.16 -14.41 -10.52
C LEU A 93 -5.36 -15.16 -9.95
N VAL A 94 -5.46 -15.24 -8.62
CA VAL A 94 -6.54 -15.98 -7.95
C VAL A 94 -7.79 -15.11 -7.67
N LYS A 95 -7.65 -13.80 -7.86
CA LYS A 95 -8.73 -12.79 -7.86
C LYS A 95 -8.28 -11.59 -8.69
N ASP A 96 -9.22 -10.71 -9.02
CA ASP A 96 -8.91 -9.45 -9.69
C ASP A 96 -7.88 -8.64 -8.88
N PRO A 97 -6.88 -8.04 -9.54
CA PRO A 97 -5.95 -7.12 -8.87
C PRO A 97 -6.70 -6.00 -8.17
N TYR A 98 -6.31 -5.73 -6.93
CA TYR A 98 -6.78 -4.53 -6.24
C TYR A 98 -5.88 -3.37 -6.63
N TYR A 99 -6.33 -2.57 -7.59
CA TYR A 99 -5.61 -1.38 -8.03
C TYR A 99 -5.85 -0.22 -7.10
N PHE A 100 -4.80 0.54 -6.81
CA PHE A 100 -4.89 1.72 -5.96
C PHE A 100 -3.99 2.84 -6.46
N ASP A 101 -4.31 4.05 -6.00
CA ASP A 101 -3.69 5.26 -6.51
C ASP A 101 -2.32 5.53 -5.90
N LYS A 102 -1.49 6.19 -6.72
CA LYS A 102 -0.22 6.78 -6.29
C LYS A 102 -0.33 8.30 -6.39
N SER A 103 0.04 8.99 -5.32
CA SER A 103 0.10 10.45 -5.27
C SER A 103 1.49 10.94 -4.85
N HIS A 104 1.81 12.19 -5.14
CA HIS A 104 3.05 12.81 -4.70
C HIS A 104 2.88 13.51 -3.35
N VAL A 105 3.92 13.50 -2.53
CA VAL A 105 3.97 14.35 -1.33
C VAL A 105 4.24 15.79 -1.73
N THR A 106 3.44 16.71 -1.20
CA THR A 106 3.53 18.15 -1.50
C THR A 106 4.27 18.91 -0.40
N PRO A 107 5.04 19.96 -0.74
CA PRO A 107 5.67 20.82 0.27
C PRO A 107 4.67 21.78 0.93
N THR A 108 3.53 22.03 0.27
CA THR A 108 2.50 22.94 0.77
C THR A 108 1.52 22.18 1.67
N GLU A 109 1.28 22.72 2.86
CA GLU A 109 0.22 22.27 3.74
C GLU A 109 -1.15 22.48 3.07
N PRO A 110 -2.01 21.45 2.99
CA PRO A 110 -3.36 21.59 2.46
C PRO A 110 -4.22 22.45 3.41
N GLU A 111 -5.17 23.20 2.85
CA GLU A 111 -5.89 24.27 3.56
C GLU A 111 -6.49 23.86 4.91
N VAL A 112 -7.25 22.75 5.00
CA VAL A 112 -7.69 22.12 6.26
C VAL A 112 -8.07 20.66 5.95
N GLY A 113 -7.86 19.73 6.89
CA GLY A 113 -8.51 18.41 6.89
C GLY A 113 -9.87 18.45 7.57
N ASN A 114 -10.92 17.86 6.98
CA ASN A 114 -12.27 17.90 7.57
C ASN A 114 -12.78 16.56 8.12
N ALA A 115 -12.03 15.46 7.97
CA ALA A 115 -12.43 14.14 8.41
C ALA A 115 -11.29 13.40 9.12
N PRO A 116 -11.55 12.70 10.24
CA PRO A 116 -10.51 11.97 10.92
C PRO A 116 -10.15 10.70 10.15
N MET A 117 -8.92 10.24 10.31
CA MET A 117 -8.59 8.84 10.05
C MET A 117 -9.23 7.96 11.13
N TYR A 118 -9.65 6.75 10.77
CA TYR A 118 -9.97 5.73 11.77
C TYR A 118 -8.67 5.15 12.31
N THR A 119 -7.78 4.63 11.45
CA THR A 119 -6.41 4.22 11.83
C THR A 119 -5.54 3.98 10.58
N LEU A 120 -4.22 4.00 10.74
CA LEU A 120 -3.26 3.47 9.75
C LEU A 120 -2.77 2.05 10.07
N GLU A 121 -3.32 1.42 11.11
CA GLU A 121 -2.99 0.06 11.54
C GLU A 121 -4.25 -0.78 11.76
N PRO A 122 -5.10 -0.98 10.73
CA PRO A 122 -6.33 -1.76 10.90
C PRO A 122 -6.03 -3.23 11.22
N GLU A 123 -6.82 -3.79 12.13
CA GLU A 123 -6.72 -5.21 12.47
C GLU A 123 -7.41 -6.09 11.41
N SER A 124 -6.76 -7.19 11.05
CA SER A 124 -7.33 -8.27 10.26
C SER A 124 -7.22 -9.59 11.01
N TYR A 125 -7.88 -10.63 10.50
CA TYR A 125 -7.74 -11.99 11.04
C TYR A 125 -6.27 -12.48 11.11
N TYR A 126 -5.41 -11.96 10.22
CA TYR A 126 -3.99 -12.32 10.14
C TYR A 126 -3.07 -11.38 10.93
N GLY A 127 -3.66 -10.48 11.73
CA GLY A 127 -2.96 -9.47 12.52
C GLY A 127 -3.12 -8.06 11.97
N THR A 128 -2.37 -7.13 12.56
CA THR A 128 -2.37 -5.71 12.19
C THR A 128 -1.77 -5.51 10.81
N ILE A 129 -2.51 -4.88 9.91
CA ILE A 129 -2.02 -4.47 8.59
C ILE A 129 -1.22 -3.18 8.80
N ARG A 130 0.04 -3.18 8.36
CA ARG A 130 0.94 -2.03 8.53
C ARG A 130 1.40 -1.50 7.19
N GLY A 131 1.54 -0.18 7.11
CA GLY A 131 2.19 0.49 5.99
C GLY A 131 3.68 0.16 5.89
N GLY A 132 4.25 0.40 4.72
CA GLY A 132 5.65 0.12 4.46
C GLY A 132 6.12 0.69 3.13
N PHE A 133 7.45 0.77 3.00
CA PHE A 133 8.07 1.22 1.77
C PHE A 133 8.13 0.10 0.74
N TRP A 134 7.59 0.35 -0.45
CA TRP A 134 7.76 -0.52 -1.61
C TRP A 134 9.17 -0.39 -2.18
N ASN A 135 9.71 0.83 -2.20
CA ASN A 135 11.12 1.10 -2.44
C ASN A 135 11.54 2.36 -1.64
N LYS A 136 12.74 2.87 -1.86
CA LYS A 136 13.24 4.05 -1.15
C LYS A 136 12.37 5.32 -1.32
N ASP A 137 11.54 5.38 -2.37
CA ASP A 137 10.79 6.57 -2.77
C ASP A 137 9.26 6.40 -2.61
N ILE A 138 8.74 5.18 -2.50
CA ILE A 138 7.30 4.90 -2.50
C ILE A 138 6.88 4.28 -1.17
N LEU A 139 6.11 5.02 -0.39
CA LEU A 139 5.46 4.58 0.84
C LEU A 139 4.03 4.11 0.52
N ILE A 140 3.66 2.89 0.93
CA ILE A 140 2.30 2.37 0.84
C ILE A 140 1.69 2.35 2.24
N LEU A 141 0.49 2.92 2.40
CA LEU A 141 -0.24 2.95 3.66
C LEU A 141 -1.61 2.28 3.52
N PRO A 142 -2.04 1.43 4.47
CA PRO A 142 -3.44 1.10 4.66
C PRO A 142 -4.14 2.30 5.31
N LEU A 143 -5.20 2.78 4.68
CA LEU A 143 -5.97 3.93 5.11
C LEU A 143 -7.32 3.42 5.59
N ALA A 144 -7.51 3.24 6.89
CA ALA A 144 -8.83 2.94 7.43
C ALA A 144 -9.54 4.25 7.81
N TYR A 145 -10.79 4.41 7.37
CA TYR A 145 -11.55 5.65 7.52
C TYR A 145 -13.04 5.38 7.70
N TRP A 146 -13.73 6.37 8.26
CA TRP A 146 -15.18 6.36 8.38
C TRP A 146 -15.82 6.67 7.03
N TYR A 147 -16.85 5.90 6.66
CA TYR A 147 -17.64 6.14 5.47
C TYR A 147 -19.13 5.85 5.72
N LYS A 148 -19.97 6.35 4.82
CA LYS A 148 -21.38 6.00 4.77
C LYS A 148 -21.57 4.78 3.88
N LYS A 149 -22.05 3.69 4.50
CA LYS A 149 -22.29 2.45 3.77
C LYS A 149 -23.52 2.56 2.88
N TYR A 150 -23.32 2.28 1.60
CA TYR A 150 -24.37 2.06 0.62
C TYR A 150 -24.22 0.66 0.02
N ASN A 151 -25.31 0.09 -0.49
CA ASN A 151 -25.23 -1.17 -1.21
C ASN A 151 -24.54 -0.96 -2.57
N ASN A 152 -23.39 -1.60 -2.79
CA ASN A 152 -22.60 -1.44 -4.02
C ASN A 152 -23.24 -2.02 -5.30
N THR A 153 -24.38 -2.71 -5.18
CA THR A 153 -25.14 -3.28 -6.31
C THR A 153 -26.44 -2.50 -6.54
N THR A 154 -27.24 -2.28 -5.49
CA THR A 154 -28.56 -1.61 -5.61
C THR A 154 -28.48 -0.10 -5.48
N GLU A 155 -27.42 0.44 -4.87
CA GLU A 155 -27.17 1.88 -4.68
C GLU A 155 -25.79 2.28 -5.20
N LYS A 156 -25.39 1.66 -6.33
CA LYS A 156 -24.04 1.77 -6.90
C LYS A 156 -23.57 3.22 -7.06
N GLU A 157 -24.40 4.11 -7.60
CA GLU A 157 -24.05 5.52 -7.80
C GLU A 157 -23.74 6.24 -6.48
N LYS A 158 -24.50 5.96 -5.41
CA LYS A 158 -24.24 6.54 -4.09
C LYS A 158 -22.98 5.97 -3.45
N TYR A 159 -22.76 4.67 -3.62
CA TYR A 159 -21.54 4.00 -3.16
C TYR A 159 -20.31 4.60 -3.86
N GLU A 160 -20.34 4.74 -5.19
CA GLU A 160 -19.25 5.34 -5.97
C GLU A 160 -19.05 6.81 -5.61
N ALA A 161 -20.13 7.58 -5.43
CA ALA A 161 -20.05 8.97 -4.99
C ALA A 161 -19.41 9.11 -3.61
N GLU A 162 -19.79 8.28 -2.63
CA GLU A 162 -19.16 8.27 -1.31
C GLU A 162 -17.67 7.91 -1.42
N MET A 163 -17.31 6.83 -2.12
CA MET A 163 -15.90 6.44 -2.25
C MET A 163 -15.05 7.52 -2.94
N ASN A 164 -15.60 8.22 -3.92
CA ASN A 164 -14.92 9.31 -4.62
C ASN A 164 -14.87 10.62 -3.83
N ALA A 165 -15.70 10.77 -2.79
CA ALA A 165 -15.67 11.96 -1.92
C ALA A 165 -14.43 11.99 -1.03
N HIS A 166 -13.91 10.83 -0.65
CA HIS A 166 -12.73 10.72 0.22
C HIS A 166 -11.44 11.04 -0.53
N SER A 167 -10.68 11.99 -0.01
CA SER A 167 -9.39 12.41 -0.51
C SER A 167 -8.34 12.32 0.60
N PHE A 168 -7.16 11.83 0.23
CA PHE A 168 -6.04 11.62 1.14
C PHE A 168 -4.81 12.32 0.56
N ARG A 169 -4.34 13.36 1.23
CA ARG A 169 -3.23 14.20 0.75
C ARG A 169 -2.10 14.18 1.76
N MET A 170 -0.88 13.98 1.29
CA MET A 170 0.29 13.94 2.15
C MET A 170 1.17 15.15 1.89
N TYR A 171 1.56 15.84 2.96
CA TYR A 171 2.45 16.98 2.89
C TYR A 171 3.68 16.81 3.80
N CYS A 172 4.75 17.52 3.47
CA CYS A 172 5.96 17.62 4.28
C CYS A 172 6.74 18.89 3.91
N ASP A 173 6.93 19.78 4.88
CA ASP A 173 7.92 20.85 4.78
C ASP A 173 9.23 20.35 5.39
N VAL A 174 10.22 20.02 4.54
CA VAL A 174 11.51 19.49 4.99
C VAL A 174 12.22 20.41 5.99
N ALA A 175 12.01 21.73 5.92
CA ALA A 175 12.66 22.67 6.83
C ALA A 175 12.20 22.49 8.28
N THR A 176 10.95 22.09 8.49
CA THR A 176 10.35 21.95 9.83
C THR A 176 10.11 20.50 10.22
N ASP A 177 9.85 19.63 9.25
CA ASP A 177 9.39 18.25 9.48
C ASP A 177 10.50 17.21 9.39
N PHE A 178 11.73 17.64 9.04
CA PHE A 178 12.92 16.79 9.12
C PHE A 178 13.85 17.23 10.24
N LYS A 179 13.98 16.40 11.27
CA LYS A 179 14.81 16.68 12.45
C LYS A 179 15.50 15.42 12.94
N ASP A 180 16.80 15.53 13.23
CA ASP A 180 17.61 14.46 13.83
C ASP A 180 17.49 13.09 13.10
N GLY A 181 17.39 13.13 11.77
CA GLY A 181 17.24 11.93 10.93
C GLY A 181 15.83 11.35 10.88
N VAL A 182 14.85 12.01 11.51
CA VAL A 182 13.43 11.62 11.49
C VAL A 182 12.68 12.53 10.51
N LEU A 183 12.07 11.94 9.50
CA LEU A 183 11.18 12.63 8.56
C LEU A 183 9.73 12.44 8.99
N THR A 184 9.02 13.51 9.31
CA THR A 184 7.58 13.47 9.60
C THR A 184 6.80 13.85 8.35
N LEU A 185 5.90 12.97 7.91
CA LEU A 185 4.94 13.22 6.83
C LEU A 185 3.58 13.41 7.45
N THR A 186 2.85 14.44 7.06
CA THR A 186 1.48 14.65 7.55
C THR A 186 0.49 14.19 6.51
N LEU A 187 -0.40 13.27 6.88
CA LEU A 187 -1.48 12.79 6.05
C LEU A 187 -2.80 13.44 6.49
N VAL A 188 -3.44 14.09 5.53
CA VAL A 188 -4.70 14.81 5.70
C VAL A 188 -5.80 14.06 4.95
N HIS A 189 -6.92 13.85 5.64
CA HIS A 189 -8.13 13.23 5.11
C HIS A 189 -9.24 14.26 4.98
N ASP A 190 -9.81 14.30 3.78
CA ASP A 190 -10.88 15.21 3.40
C ASP A 190 -12.03 14.43 2.79
N VAL A 191 -13.24 14.85 3.08
CA VAL A 191 -14.46 14.42 2.40
C VAL A 191 -15.01 15.62 1.64
N ASN A 192 -14.90 15.58 0.31
CA ASN A 192 -15.40 16.60 -0.60
C ASN A 192 -16.88 16.38 -0.94
N GLY A 193 -17.67 17.46 -0.93
CA GLY A 193 -19.06 17.41 -1.41
C GLY A 193 -19.99 16.50 -0.59
N GLY A 194 -19.58 16.10 0.61
CA GLY A 194 -20.48 15.48 1.58
C GLY A 194 -21.49 16.52 2.07
N GLU A 195 -22.76 16.15 2.18
CA GLU A 195 -23.72 16.99 2.91
C GLU A 195 -23.18 17.18 4.34
N GLU A 196 -23.24 18.40 4.88
CA GLU A 196 -22.68 18.74 6.21
C GLU A 196 -23.25 17.84 7.34
N ASP A 197 -24.41 17.22 7.11
CA ASP A 197 -25.10 16.34 8.05
C ASP A 197 -24.91 14.82 7.77
N VAL A 198 -24.05 14.43 6.82
CA VAL A 198 -23.80 13.02 6.51
C VAL A 198 -22.94 12.39 7.61
N LYS A 199 -23.62 11.70 8.53
CA LYS A 199 -22.98 10.86 9.54
C LYS A 199 -22.44 9.57 8.94
N ARG A 200 -21.14 9.32 9.13
CA ARG A 200 -20.40 8.14 8.69
C ARG A 200 -20.14 7.23 9.88
N THR A 201 -20.80 6.08 9.91
CA THR A 201 -20.77 5.16 11.05
C THR A 201 -20.09 3.83 10.74
N ASP A 202 -19.79 3.56 9.48
CA ASP A 202 -19.13 2.35 9.03
C ASP A 202 -17.66 2.61 8.74
N LYS A 203 -16.88 1.54 8.68
CA LYS A 203 -15.43 1.58 8.48
C LYS A 203 -15.07 0.96 7.14
N ASN A 204 -14.32 1.69 6.32
CA ASN A 204 -13.69 1.15 5.12
C ASN A 204 -12.17 1.17 5.26
N MET A 205 -11.50 0.43 4.38
CA MET A 205 -10.06 0.46 4.23
C MET A 205 -9.69 0.52 2.76
N ASP A 206 -8.74 1.39 2.43
CA ASP A 206 -8.09 1.43 1.12
C ASP A 206 -6.56 1.34 1.30
N TYR A 207 -5.83 1.12 0.21
CA TYR A 207 -4.39 1.33 0.16
C TYR A 207 -4.09 2.58 -0.66
N LYS A 208 -3.05 3.31 -0.27
CA LYS A 208 -2.55 4.40 -1.12
C LYS A 208 -1.04 4.44 -1.13
N ALA A 209 -0.48 4.69 -2.31
CA ALA A 209 0.94 4.94 -2.47
C ALA A 209 1.24 6.45 -2.46
N PHE A 210 2.33 6.80 -1.79
CA PHE A 210 2.86 8.15 -1.72
C PHE A 210 4.30 8.16 -2.19
N ASP A 211 4.55 8.94 -3.23
CA ASP A 211 5.88 9.18 -3.79
C ASP A 211 6.54 10.32 -3.02
N ILE A 212 7.55 9.98 -2.22
CA ILE A 212 8.30 10.89 -1.34
C ILE A 212 9.62 11.34 -1.98
N SER A 213 9.88 11.02 -3.25
CA SER A 213 11.17 11.32 -3.90
C SER A 213 11.54 12.81 -3.89
N SER A 214 10.56 13.70 -4.05
CA SER A 214 10.73 15.16 -3.98
C SER A 214 11.11 15.64 -2.57
N VAL A 215 10.56 15.01 -1.54
CA VAL A 215 10.89 15.32 -0.14
C VAL A 215 12.31 14.85 0.16
N LEU A 216 12.66 13.63 -0.25
CA LEU A 216 14.00 13.07 -0.06
C LEU A 216 15.08 13.87 -0.79
N SER A 217 14.81 14.40 -1.98
CA SER A 217 15.78 15.24 -2.70
C SER A 217 16.02 16.59 -2.03
N GLY A 218 15.05 17.11 -1.27
CA GLY A 218 15.19 18.33 -0.46
C GLY A 218 16.01 18.12 0.83
N ILE A 219 16.24 16.88 1.24
CA ILE A 219 17.05 16.54 2.42
C ILE A 219 18.52 16.51 1.97
N ASP A 220 19.20 17.66 2.12
CA ASP A 220 20.58 17.97 1.66
C ASP A 220 21.67 16.99 2.14
N GLY A 221 21.75 15.81 1.53
CA GLY A 221 22.73 14.76 1.84
C GLY A 221 22.64 14.16 3.24
N LYS A 222 21.62 14.50 4.03
CA LYS A 222 21.41 13.99 5.39
C LYS A 222 20.77 12.61 5.35
N THR A 223 21.15 11.75 6.30
CA THR A 223 20.58 10.41 6.43
C THR A 223 19.18 10.47 7.03
N VAL A 224 18.22 9.85 6.36
CA VAL A 224 16.89 9.56 6.92
C VAL A 224 16.96 8.19 7.59
N ASN A 225 16.74 8.15 8.90
CA ASN A 225 16.79 6.93 9.71
C ASN A 225 15.40 6.31 9.90
N SER A 226 14.37 7.16 9.97
CA SER A 226 12.99 6.72 10.16
C SER A 226 12.02 7.72 9.57
N VAL A 227 10.86 7.23 9.13
CA VAL A 227 9.76 8.06 8.67
C VAL A 227 8.60 7.91 9.64
N LYS A 228 8.02 9.02 10.05
CA LYS A 228 6.77 9.05 10.83
C LYS A 228 5.64 9.57 9.97
N VAL A 229 4.46 9.00 10.11
CA VAL A 229 3.24 9.52 9.50
C VAL A 229 2.34 10.09 10.61
N LYS A 230 2.09 11.39 10.55
CA LYS A 230 1.19 12.13 11.42
C LYS A 230 -0.21 12.17 10.81
N VAL A 231 -1.23 11.84 11.58
CA VAL A 231 -2.65 11.94 11.20
C VAL A 231 -3.47 12.53 12.35
N MET A 232 -4.62 13.11 12.03
CA MET A 232 -5.69 13.31 13.00
C MET A 232 -6.57 12.06 13.03
N GLU A 233 -6.64 11.41 14.18
CA GLU A 233 -7.30 10.11 14.34
C GLU A 233 -8.45 10.17 15.34
N ASN A 234 -9.56 9.51 15.00
CA ASN A 234 -10.68 9.26 15.89
C ASN A 234 -11.26 7.87 15.62
N GLN A 235 -11.03 6.92 16.55
CA GLN A 235 -11.56 5.57 16.46
C GLN A 235 -12.98 5.40 17.03
N SER A 236 -13.57 6.46 17.59
CA SER A 236 -14.91 6.43 18.20
C SER A 236 -16.01 7.00 17.30
N SER A 237 -15.68 7.95 16.41
CA SER A 237 -16.62 8.58 15.48
C SER A 237 -15.92 9.25 14.31
N ASP A 238 -16.71 9.72 13.35
CA ASP A 238 -16.30 10.55 12.21
C ASP A 238 -16.06 12.04 12.56
N SER A 239 -16.10 12.40 13.84
CA SER A 239 -15.87 13.77 14.29
C SER A 239 -14.39 14.15 14.21
N TYR A 240 -14.07 15.13 13.35
CA TYR A 240 -12.72 15.68 13.24
C TYR A 240 -12.34 16.57 14.44
N THR A 241 -13.30 17.30 15.01
CA THR A 241 -13.05 18.17 16.17
C THR A 241 -12.65 17.40 17.42
N ASP A 242 -13.11 16.15 17.55
CA ASP A 242 -12.76 15.26 18.65
C ASP A 242 -11.55 14.37 18.32
N ALA A 243 -10.94 14.56 17.14
CA ALA A 243 -9.78 13.79 16.72
C ALA A 243 -8.52 14.23 17.47
N SER A 244 -7.59 13.29 17.61
CA SER A 244 -6.31 13.52 18.26
C SER A 244 -5.16 13.21 17.32
N GLU A 245 -4.06 13.93 17.49
CA GLU A 245 -2.85 13.65 16.71
C GLU A 245 -2.30 12.26 17.05
N LYS A 246 -2.02 11.48 16.02
CA LYS A 246 -1.36 10.19 16.12
C LYS A 246 -0.15 10.14 15.19
N LEU A 247 0.97 9.64 15.74
CA LEU A 247 2.20 9.39 14.99
C LEU A 247 2.40 7.88 14.79
N TYR A 248 2.53 7.47 13.55
CA TYR A 248 2.86 6.11 13.13
C TYR A 248 4.31 6.03 12.70
N ASN A 249 5.09 5.15 13.32
CA ASN A 249 6.50 4.98 12.95
C ASN A 249 6.63 3.94 11.85
N ILE A 250 7.17 4.35 10.70
CA ILE A 250 7.45 3.49 9.55
C ILE A 250 8.96 3.36 9.41
N GLU A 251 9.45 2.13 9.49
CA GLU A 251 10.87 1.83 9.39
C GLU A 251 11.40 2.17 7.98
N TYR A 252 12.46 2.98 7.90
CA TYR A 252 13.08 3.37 6.63
C TYR A 252 14.42 2.67 6.44
N LYS A 253 14.41 1.52 5.75
CA LYS A 253 15.58 0.63 5.59
C LYS A 253 16.52 1.00 4.44
N PHE A 254 16.38 2.20 3.89
CA PHE A 254 17.17 2.66 2.74
C PHE A 254 18.22 3.71 3.12
N ALA A 255 18.39 3.95 4.42
CA ALA A 255 19.52 4.71 4.96
C ALA A 255 20.84 4.11 4.42
N LYS A 256 21.70 4.99 3.89
CA LYS A 256 23.06 4.62 3.48
C LYS A 256 24.00 4.59 4.68
#